data_AF-A0A520IEJ9-F1
#
_entry.id   AF-A0A520IEJ9-F1
#
_cell.length_a   1.000
_cell.length_b   1.000
_cell.length_c   1.000
_cell.angle_alpha   90.00
_cell.angle_beta   90.00
_cell.angle_gamma   90.00
#
_symmetry.space_group_name_H-M   'P 1'
#
loop_
_entity.id
_entity.type
_entity.pdbx_description
1 polymer ?
#
loop_
_entity_poly.entity_id
_entity_poly.type
_entity_poly.pdbx_seq_one_letter_code
_entity_poly.pdbx_strand_id
1 'polypeptide(L)'
;MYIKRLQRNKKSRKSLNFKRRIVEVYRAEIAQPADIQRYLHISLTELRRLNRWYFKHRLARHLYPYRCYKTMKKHKPTAYQKALEKRLAATEAENKVLKLKAEAYQTAIQIAEEQFQIPILKKSGTKPSSN
;
A
#
# COMPACT_ATOMS: atom_id res chain seq x y z
N MET A 1 -26.88 -20.82 33.52
CA MET A 1 -28.10 -20.19 32.95
C MET A 1 -28.05 -19.94 31.41
N TYR A 2 -26.88 -19.92 30.76
CA TYR A 2 -26.77 -19.57 29.33
C TYR A 2 -27.17 -20.68 28.35
N ILE A 3 -26.90 -21.95 28.65
CA ILE A 3 -27.23 -23.09 27.78
C ILE A 3 -28.76 -23.20 27.56
N LYS A 4 -29.56 -22.98 28.60
CA LYS A 4 -31.03 -22.98 28.51
C LYS A 4 -31.55 -21.93 27.53
N ARG A 5 -30.90 -20.75 27.45
CA ARG A 5 -31.24 -19.68 26.49
C ARG A 5 -30.91 -20.09 25.05
N LEU A 6 -29.79 -20.78 24.85
CA LEU A 6 -29.41 -21.34 23.55
C LEU A 6 -30.35 -22.47 23.10
N GLN A 7 -30.79 -23.31 24.04
CA GLN A 7 -31.69 -24.43 23.77
C GLN A 7 -33.09 -23.99 23.32
N ARG A 8 -33.63 -22.90 23.91
CA ARG A 8 -34.97 -22.38 23.59
C ARG A 8 -35.13 -21.89 22.15
N ASN A 9 -34.05 -21.49 21.49
CA ASN A 9 -34.11 -20.87 20.16
C ASN A 9 -33.79 -21.87 19.02
N LYS A 10 -34.62 -22.92 18.87
CA LYS A 10 -34.42 -24.00 17.87
C LYS A 10 -34.35 -23.48 16.43
N LYS A 11 -35.14 -22.46 16.07
CA LYS A 11 -35.14 -21.85 14.71
C LYS A 11 -33.80 -21.17 14.38
N SER A 12 -33.07 -20.70 15.39
CA SER A 12 -31.76 -20.05 15.20
C SER A 12 -30.57 -21.00 15.15
N ARG A 13 -30.74 -22.32 15.27
CA ARG A 13 -29.62 -23.28 15.35
C ARG A 13 -28.67 -23.23 14.16
N LYS A 14 -29.19 -22.95 12.96
CA LYS A 14 -28.39 -22.78 11.75
C LYS A 14 -27.75 -21.39 11.64
N SER A 15 -28.17 -20.43 12.47
CA SER A 15 -27.69 -19.05 12.41
C SER A 15 -26.23 -18.92 12.82
N LEU A 16 -25.56 -17.95 12.22
CA LEU A 16 -24.18 -17.61 12.54
C LEU A 16 -24.01 -17.19 14.01
N ASN A 17 -24.98 -16.42 14.52
CA ASN A 17 -24.96 -15.91 15.90
C ASN A 17 -25.08 -17.03 16.93
N PHE A 18 -25.89 -18.05 16.65
CA PHE A 18 -25.99 -19.23 17.50
C PHE A 18 -24.65 -19.98 17.57
N LYS A 19 -24.03 -20.25 16.41
CA LYS A 19 -22.70 -20.88 16.32
C LYS A 19 -21.63 -20.10 17.08
N ARG A 20 -21.63 -18.77 16.96
CA ARG A 20 -20.70 -17.89 17.69
C ARG A 20 -20.90 -17.98 19.20
N ARG A 21 -22.14 -17.89 19.67
CA ARG A 21 -22.47 -17.96 21.11
C ARG A 21 -22.09 -19.30 21.74
N ILE A 22 -22.26 -20.41 21.03
CA ILE A 22 -21.83 -21.72 21.52
C ILE A 22 -20.32 -21.73 21.79
N VAL A 23 -19.54 -21.25 20.83
CA VAL A 23 -18.09 -21.20 20.96
C VAL A 23 -17.66 -20.24 22.07
N GLU A 24 -18.33 -19.09 22.20
CA GLU A 24 -18.08 -18.14 23.30
C GLU A 24 -18.32 -18.77 24.66
N VAL A 25 -19.47 -19.44 24.84
CA VAL A 25 -19.83 -20.13 26.09
C VAL A 25 -18.84 -21.26 26.40
N TYR A 26 -18.39 -22.00 25.39
CA TYR A 26 -17.37 -23.04 25.54
C TYR A 26 -16.01 -22.46 25.95
N ARG A 27 -15.53 -21.42 25.26
CA ARG A 27 -14.22 -20.81 25.53
C ARG A 27 -14.16 -20.02 26.82
N ALA A 28 -15.29 -19.47 27.26
CA ALA A 28 -15.42 -18.82 28.56
C ALA A 28 -15.61 -19.82 29.71
N GLU A 29 -15.56 -21.13 29.42
CA GLU A 29 -15.73 -22.22 30.40
C GLU A 29 -17.06 -22.16 31.18
N ILE A 30 -18.05 -21.44 30.64
CA ILE A 30 -19.40 -21.32 31.20
C ILE A 30 -20.17 -22.65 31.06
N ALA A 31 -19.81 -23.46 30.06
CA ALA A 31 -20.37 -24.79 29.84
C ALA A 31 -19.27 -25.78 29.49
N GLN A 32 -19.32 -26.96 30.10
CA GLN A 32 -18.43 -28.04 29.74
C GLN A 32 -18.85 -28.66 28.39
N PRO A 33 -17.93 -29.28 27.64
CA PRO A 33 -18.25 -29.95 26.38
C PRO A 33 -19.35 -30.99 26.52
N ALA A 34 -19.37 -31.71 27.66
CA ALA A 34 -20.39 -32.70 27.98
C ALA A 34 -21.79 -32.07 28.08
N ASP A 35 -21.91 -30.89 28.71
CA ASP A 35 -23.18 -30.16 28.81
C ASP A 35 -23.65 -29.67 27.45
N ILE A 36 -22.74 -29.16 26.63
CA ILE A 36 -23.05 -28.71 25.26
C ILE A 36 -23.56 -29.90 24.44
N GLN A 37 -22.93 -31.05 24.56
CA GLN A 37 -23.38 -32.27 23.90
C GLN A 37 -24.76 -32.72 24.40
N ARG A 38 -24.96 -32.77 25.73
CA ARG A 38 -26.21 -33.22 26.35
C ARG A 38 -27.41 -32.32 26.03
N TYR A 39 -27.23 -31.00 26.12
CA TYR A 39 -28.33 -30.04 26.02
C TYR A 39 -28.53 -29.43 24.63
N LEU A 40 -27.46 -29.28 23.85
CA LEU A 40 -27.51 -28.70 22.50
C LEU A 40 -27.41 -29.74 21.39
N HIS A 41 -27.11 -31.00 21.73
CA HIS A 41 -26.92 -32.11 20.78
C HIS A 41 -25.82 -31.84 19.75
N ILE A 42 -24.79 -31.11 20.16
CA ILE A 42 -23.62 -30.81 19.33
C ILE A 42 -22.52 -31.77 19.72
N SER A 43 -22.04 -32.55 18.75
CA SER A 43 -20.95 -33.48 18.98
C SER A 43 -19.64 -32.75 19.31
N LEU A 44 -18.73 -33.40 20.03
CA LEU A 44 -17.40 -32.84 20.32
C LEU A 44 -16.61 -32.50 19.04
N THR A 45 -16.76 -33.32 17.99
CA THR A 45 -16.11 -33.08 16.69
C THR A 45 -16.67 -31.82 16.03
N GLU A 46 -17.99 -31.63 16.06
CA GLU A 46 -18.63 -30.42 15.57
C GLU A 46 -18.23 -29.20 16.40
N LEU A 47 -18.18 -29.30 17.73
CA LEU A 47 -17.73 -28.22 18.61
C LEU A 47 -16.29 -27.80 18.29
N ARG A 48 -15.38 -28.76 18.06
CA ARG A 48 -14.00 -28.50 17.62
C ARG A 48 -13.96 -27.78 16.26
N ARG A 49 -14.77 -28.22 15.29
CA ARG A 49 -14.88 -27.56 13.97
C ARG A 49 -15.38 -26.12 14.11
N LEU A 50 -16.41 -25.90 14.94
CA LEU A 50 -16.94 -24.57 15.22
C LEU A 50 -15.88 -23.67 15.89
N ASN A 51 -15.11 -24.21 16.85
CA ASN A 51 -14.05 -23.46 17.51
C ASN A 51 -12.92 -23.07 16.53
N ARG A 52 -12.51 -23.97 15.64
CA ARG A 52 -11.53 -23.67 14.56
C ARG A 52 -12.05 -22.58 13.62
N TRP A 53 -13.31 -22.70 13.19
CA TRP A 53 -13.95 -21.71 12.33
C TRP A 53 -14.03 -20.33 13.03
N TYR A 54 -14.46 -20.30 14.28
CA TYR A 54 -14.56 -19.07 15.07
C TYR A 54 -13.20 -18.41 15.24
N PHE A 55 -12.17 -19.19 15.53
CA PHE A 55 -10.80 -18.68 15.63
C PHE A 55 -10.35 -18.08 14.30
N LYS A 56 -10.47 -18.82 13.19
CA LYS A 56 -10.03 -18.36 11.86
C LYS A 56 -10.73 -17.05 11.42
N HIS A 57 -12.04 -16.95 11.63
CA HIS A 57 -12.82 -15.86 11.05
C HIS A 57 -13.07 -14.68 11.97
N ARG A 58 -12.95 -14.85 13.30
CA ARG A 58 -13.19 -13.78 14.27
C ARG A 58 -11.92 -13.42 15.03
N LEU A 59 -11.30 -14.39 15.71
CA LEU A 59 -10.18 -14.08 16.61
C LEU A 59 -8.86 -13.84 15.88
N ALA A 60 -8.61 -14.55 14.77
CA ALA A 60 -7.34 -14.47 14.07
C ALA A 60 -6.98 -13.04 13.64
N ARG A 61 -7.98 -12.22 13.32
CA ARG A 61 -7.78 -10.81 12.97
C ARG A 61 -7.23 -9.99 14.14
N HIS A 62 -7.72 -10.25 15.35
CA HIS A 62 -7.35 -9.49 16.54
C HIS A 62 -6.07 -10.04 17.19
N LEU A 63 -5.88 -11.36 17.18
CA LEU A 63 -4.74 -12.02 17.80
C LEU A 63 -3.51 -12.08 16.88
N TYR A 64 -3.70 -12.14 15.56
CA TYR A 64 -2.64 -12.26 14.56
C TYR A 64 -2.80 -11.21 13.45
N PRO A 65 -2.73 -9.91 13.81
CA PRO A 65 -2.94 -8.82 12.84
C PRO A 65 -1.93 -8.90 11.68
N TYR A 66 -0.71 -9.37 11.95
CA TYR A 66 0.34 -9.56 10.94
C TYR A 66 -0.03 -10.55 9.82
N ARG A 67 -0.93 -11.51 10.07
CA ARG A 67 -1.38 -12.48 9.04
C ARG A 67 -2.47 -11.92 8.13
N CYS A 68 -3.08 -10.80 8.50
CA CYS A 68 -4.16 -10.17 7.75
C CYS A 68 -3.77 -8.83 7.11
N TYR A 69 -2.57 -8.31 7.39
CA TYR A 69 -1.96 -7.28 6.54
C TYR A 69 -1.55 -7.91 5.21
N LYS A 70 -2.46 -7.82 4.22
CA LYS A 70 -2.02 -7.89 2.83
C LYS A 70 -1.10 -6.70 2.62
N THR A 71 0.09 -6.92 2.06
CA THR A 71 0.94 -5.84 1.60
C THR A 71 0.10 -4.92 0.72
N MET A 72 0.15 -3.61 0.99
CA MET A 72 -0.56 -2.64 0.16
C MET A 72 -0.13 -2.85 -1.29
N LYS A 73 -1.10 -2.87 -2.21
CA LYS A 73 -0.77 -2.93 -3.65
C LYS A 73 0.19 -1.78 -3.94
N LYS A 74 1.33 -2.08 -4.57
CA LYS A 74 2.26 -1.04 -5.01
C LYS A 74 1.47 0.02 -5.79
N HIS A 75 1.59 1.28 -5.38
CA HIS A 75 0.93 2.40 -6.04
C HIS A 75 1.37 2.40 -7.50
N LYS A 76 0.45 2.13 -8.43
CA LYS A 76 0.75 2.23 -9.86
C LYS A 76 0.86 3.71 -10.19
N PRO A 77 1.92 4.16 -10.88
CA PRO A 77 2.04 5.55 -11.24
C PRO A 77 0.81 5.97 -12.05
N THR A 78 0.22 7.10 -11.70
CA THR A 78 -0.97 7.61 -12.39
C THR A 78 -0.61 7.95 -13.83
N ALA A 79 -1.61 7.98 -14.73
CA ALA A 79 -1.38 8.42 -16.12
C ALA A 79 -0.72 9.81 -16.18
N TYR A 80 -1.05 10.67 -15.21
CA TYR A 80 -0.43 11.97 -15.02
C TYR A 80 1.08 11.90 -14.71
N GLN A 81 1.50 11.04 -13.77
CA GLN A 81 2.92 10.86 -13.44
C GLN A 81 3.74 10.40 -14.65
N LYS A 82 3.21 9.45 -15.43
CA LYS A 82 3.87 9.00 -16.66
C LYS A 82 3.97 10.11 -17.72
N ALA A 83 2.93 10.94 -17.84
CA ALA A 83 2.95 12.07 -18.75
C ALA A 83 3.98 13.13 -18.32
N LEU A 84 4.13 13.34 -17.02
CA LEU A 84 5.12 14.25 -16.46
C LEU A 84 6.55 13.76 -16.71
N GLU A 85 6.83 12.48 -16.46
CA GLU A 85 8.12 11.84 -16.73
C GLU A 85 8.51 11.97 -18.21
N LYS A 86 7.56 11.76 -19.12
CA LYS A 86 7.80 11.90 -20.57
C LYS A 86 8.13 13.35 -20.96
N ARG A 87 7.43 14.33 -20.37
CA ARG A 87 7.71 15.75 -20.62
C ARG A 87 9.09 16.15 -20.12
N LEU A 88 9.46 15.72 -18.91
CA LEU A 88 10.79 15.97 -18.36
C LEU A 88 11.89 15.42 -19.26
N ALA A 89 11.76 14.17 -19.70
CA ALA A 89 12.73 13.55 -20.61
C ALA A 89 12.86 14.30 -21.95
N ALA A 90 11.74 14.79 -22.51
CA ALA A 90 11.76 15.59 -23.74
C ALA A 90 12.48 16.93 -23.53
N THR A 91 12.16 17.66 -22.45
CA THR A 91 12.81 18.94 -22.13
C THR A 91 14.29 18.78 -21.83
N GLU A 92 14.71 17.68 -21.21
CA GLU A 92 16.12 17.38 -20.97
C GLU A 92 16.87 17.10 -22.28
N ALA A 93 16.25 16.41 -23.23
CA ALA A 93 16.83 16.18 -24.55
C ALA A 93 16.99 17.49 -25.33
N GLU A 94 15.97 18.34 -25.35
CA GLU A 94 16.02 19.66 -25.98
C GLU A 94 17.12 20.54 -25.37
N ASN A 95 17.23 20.58 -24.05
CA ASN A 95 18.28 21.31 -23.36
C ASN A 95 19.69 20.84 -23.72
N LYS A 96 19.89 19.52 -23.89
CA LYS A 96 21.19 18.99 -24.34
C LYS A 96 21.55 19.47 -25.75
N VAL A 97 20.58 19.47 -26.68
CA VAL A 97 20.78 19.97 -28.04
C VAL A 97 21.10 21.45 -28.04
N LEU A 98 20.40 22.25 -27.24
CA LEU A 98 20.65 23.69 -27.12
C LEU A 98 22.04 23.99 -26.55
N LYS A 99 22.51 23.22 -25.56
CA LYS A 99 23.88 23.33 -25.03
C LYS A 99 24.93 23.04 -26.10
N LEU A 100 24.77 21.94 -26.83
CA LEU A 100 25.69 21.59 -27.93
C LEU A 100 25.73 22.67 -29.02
N LYS A 101 24.58 23.26 -29.35
CA LYS A 101 24.53 24.39 -30.30
C LYS A 101 25.26 25.61 -29.75
N ALA A 102 25.03 25.96 -28.49
CA ALA A 102 25.70 27.10 -27.86
C ALA A 102 27.23 26.90 -27.83
N GLU A 103 27.69 25.70 -27.49
CA GLU A 103 29.10 25.33 -27.52
C GLU A 103 29.68 25.43 -28.94
N ALA A 104 28.98 24.90 -29.95
CA ALA A 104 29.40 24.99 -31.35
C ALA A 104 29.50 26.44 -31.86
N TYR A 105 28.57 27.32 -31.45
CA TYR A 105 28.66 28.74 -31.79
C TYR A 105 29.86 29.42 -31.11
N GLN A 106 30.12 29.11 -29.84
CA GLN A 106 31.28 29.65 -29.12
C GLN A 106 32.60 29.24 -29.78
N THR A 107 32.74 27.97 -30.17
CA THR A 107 33.95 27.49 -30.85
C THR A 107 34.12 28.10 -32.24
N ALA A 108 33.03 28.23 -33.01
CA ALA A 108 33.07 28.91 -34.31
C ALA A 108 33.51 30.37 -34.19
N ILE A 109 33.03 31.08 -33.16
CA ILE A 109 33.45 32.46 -32.87
C ILE A 109 34.93 32.50 -32.53
N GLN A 110 35.42 31.61 -31.66
CA GLN A 110 36.85 31.54 -31.30
C GLN A 110 37.74 31.32 -32.53
N ILE A 111 37.40 30.35 -33.38
CA ILE A 111 38.14 30.06 -34.62
C ILE A 111 38.15 31.29 -35.54
N ALA A 112 37.02 31.98 -35.68
CA ALA A 112 36.92 33.17 -36.51
C ALA A 112 37.76 34.34 -35.95
N GLU A 113 37.75 34.54 -34.64
CA GLU A 113 38.61 35.56 -33.99
C GLU A 113 40.10 35.25 -34.17
N GLU A 114 40.50 33.98 -34.04
CA GLU A 114 41.88 33.52 -34.26
C GLU A 114 42.33 33.69 -35.72
N GLN A 115 41.49 33.33 -36.69
CA GLN A 115 41.83 33.36 -38.11
C GLN A 115 41.82 34.77 -38.70
N PHE A 116 40.83 35.58 -38.36
CA PHE A 116 40.64 36.92 -38.95
C PHE A 116 41.23 38.04 -38.10
N GLN A 117 41.66 37.77 -36.85
CA GLN A 117 42.20 38.75 -35.90
C GLN A 117 41.25 39.92 -35.60
N ILE A 118 39.95 39.73 -35.84
CA ILE A 118 38.90 40.70 -35.56
C ILE A 118 38.16 40.22 -34.31
N PRO A 119 38.09 41.02 -33.22
CA PRO A 119 37.32 40.66 -32.04
C PRO A 119 35.82 40.71 -32.35
N ILE A 120 35.16 39.56 -32.31
CA ILE A 120 33.72 39.42 -32.55
C ILE A 120 32.96 39.57 -31.23
N LEU A 121 33.49 39.01 -30.14
CA LEU A 121 32.98 39.21 -28.80
C LEU A 121 33.52 40.54 -28.23
N LYS A 122 32.61 41.30 -27.60
CA LYS A 122 33.04 42.43 -26.78
C LYS A 122 33.96 41.91 -25.67
N LYS A 123 35.18 42.45 -25.58
CA LYS A 123 36.04 42.27 -24.40
C LYS A 123 35.25 42.64 -23.16
N SER A 124 35.38 41.87 -22.09
CA SER A 124 34.75 42.20 -20.81
C SER A 124 35.16 43.62 -20.42
N GLY A 125 34.17 44.52 -20.35
CA GLY A 125 34.41 45.89 -19.93
C GLY A 125 34.87 45.95 -18.49
N THR A 126 35.54 47.05 -18.12
CA THR A 126 35.91 47.35 -16.73
C THR A 126 34.71 47.14 -15.81
N LYS A 127 34.87 46.31 -14.78
CA LYS A 127 33.84 46.09 -13.76
C LYS A 127 33.42 47.46 -13.20
N PRO A 128 32.12 47.77 -13.10
CA PRO A 128 31.69 49.01 -12.45
C PRO A 128 32.21 49.01 -11.01
N SER A 129 32.86 50.10 -10.59
CA SER A 129 33.27 50.26 -9.19
C SER A 129 32.03 50.24 -8.32
N SER A 130 31.92 49.25 -7.43
CA SER A 130 30.88 49.24 -6.41
C SER A 130 31.14 50.40 -5.45
N ASN A 131 30.22 51.36 -5.41
CA ASN A 131 30.07 52.28 -4.28
C ASN A 131 29.23 51.63 -3.18
#